data_AF-A0A9N8ETD2-F1
#
_entry.id   AF-A0A9N8ETD2-F1
#
_cell.length_a   1.000
_cell.length_b   1.000
_cell.length_c   1.000
_cell.angle_alpha   90.00
_cell.angle_beta   90.00
_cell.angle_gamma   90.00
#
_symmetry.space_group_name_H-M   'P 1'
#
loop_
_entity.id
_entity.type
_entity.pdbx_description
1 polymer ?
#
loop_
_entity_poly.entity_id
_entity_poly.type
_entity_poly.pdbx_seq_one_letter_code
_entity_poly.pdbx_strand_id
1 'polypeptide(L)'
;MIQQIRRLQMSTHIVIPKGPFYRAVKDVAQGFPTKDKTNYRWQKQAVEALQEATEQYLTEIFQESVHCMHHAKRVTLMNKNMRLSMFLTKKFQGKGGDGDLNNNMANRTPKKNNEETKEDN
;
A
#
# COMPACT_ATOMS: atom_id res chain seq x y z
N MET A 1 -0.17 -25.66 0.59
CA MET A 1 0.30 -24.47 -0.15
C MET A 1 0.32 -24.68 -1.67
N ILE A 2 1.11 -25.61 -2.23
CA ILE A 2 1.23 -25.82 -3.70
C ILE A 2 -0.12 -26.08 -4.40
N GLN A 3 -1.01 -26.87 -3.78
CA GLN A 3 -2.35 -27.13 -4.34
C GLN A 3 -3.21 -25.86 -4.45
N GLN A 4 -3.12 -24.94 -3.49
CA GLN A 4 -3.85 -23.67 -3.54
C GLN A 4 -3.30 -22.77 -4.65
N ILE A 5 -1.97 -22.69 -4.80
CA ILE A 5 -1.33 -21.95 -5.88
C ILE A 5 -1.79 -22.47 -7.25
N ARG A 6 -1.76 -23.79 -7.44
CA ARG A 6 -2.25 -24.41 -8.69
C ARG A 6 -3.72 -24.12 -8.95
N ARG A 7 -4.57 -24.22 -7.93
CA ARG A 7 -6.01 -23.89 -8.07
C ARG A 7 -6.23 -22.44 -8.47
N LEU A 8 -5.56 -21.49 -7.79
CA LEU A 8 -5.69 -20.06 -8.08
C LEU A 8 -5.15 -19.70 -9.46
N GLN A 9 -4.06 -20.33 -9.91
CA GLN A 9 -3.49 -20.10 -11.25
C GLN A 9 -4.32 -20.69 -12.40
N MET A 10 -5.09 -21.75 -12.15
CA MET A 10 -5.96 -22.38 -13.17
C MET A 10 -7.31 -21.69 -13.31
N SER A 11 -7.68 -20.84 -12.35
CA SER A 11 -8.97 -20.17 -12.33
C SER A 11 -8.80 -18.67 -12.60
N THR A 12 -9.76 -18.07 -13.29
CA THR A 12 -9.78 -16.62 -13.58
C THR A 12 -10.87 -15.90 -12.78
N HIS A 13 -11.43 -16.55 -11.76
CA HIS A 13 -12.44 -15.93 -10.92
C HIS A 13 -11.82 -14.83 -10.05
N ILE A 14 -12.61 -13.79 -9.83
CA ILE A 14 -12.30 -12.69 -8.94
C ILE A 14 -12.06 -13.21 -7.52
N VAL A 15 -10.90 -12.88 -6.94
CA VAL A 15 -10.48 -13.39 -5.62
C VAL A 15 -10.91 -12.44 -4.51
N ILE A 16 -10.98 -11.13 -4.77
CA ILE A 16 -11.37 -10.14 -3.77
C ILE A 16 -12.92 -10.08 -3.69
N PRO A 17 -13.52 -10.11 -2.50
CA PRO A 17 -14.97 -9.96 -2.37
C PRO A 17 -15.46 -8.61 -2.94
N LYS A 18 -16.46 -8.65 -3.84
CA LYS A 18 -16.99 -7.47 -4.55
C LYS A 18 -17.53 -6.37 -3.62
N GLY A 19 -18.14 -6.73 -2.49
CA GLY A 19 -18.76 -5.78 -1.55
C GLY A 19 -17.75 -4.83 -0.86
N PRO A 20 -16.73 -5.37 -0.17
CA PRO A 20 -15.62 -4.57 0.37
C PRO A 20 -14.87 -3.76 -0.69
N PHE A 21 -14.60 -4.34 -1.87
CA PHE A 21 -13.94 -3.62 -2.96
C PHE A 21 -14.76 -2.39 -3.40
N TYR A 22 -16.07 -2.57 -3.60
CA TYR A 22 -16.96 -1.48 -3.97
C TYR A 22 -17.01 -0.36 -2.92
N ARG A 23 -16.97 -0.69 -1.62
CA ARG A 23 -16.89 0.31 -0.55
C ARG A 23 -15.58 1.11 -0.64
N ALA A 24 -14.44 0.43 -0.78
CA ALA A 24 -13.15 1.09 -0.95
C ALA A 24 -13.11 2.03 -2.17
N VAL A 25 -13.69 1.61 -3.30
CA VAL A 25 -13.79 2.44 -4.51
C VAL A 25 -14.60 3.71 -4.26
N LYS A 26 -15.72 3.63 -3.52
CA LYS A 26 -16.50 4.81 -3.15
C LYS A 26 -15.73 5.74 -2.23
N ASP A 27 -15.05 5.19 -1.23
CA ASP A 27 -14.30 5.98 -0.25
C ASP A 27 -13.19 6.78 -0.94
N VAL A 28 -12.47 6.15 -1.88
CA VAL A 28 -11.45 6.83 -2.71
C VAL A 28 -12.09 7.89 -3.62
N ALA A 29 -13.23 7.57 -4.25
CA ALA A 29 -13.90 8.51 -5.16
C ALA A 29 -14.42 9.77 -4.45
N GLN A 30 -14.86 9.65 -3.20
CA GLN A 30 -15.31 10.78 -2.38
C GLN A 30 -14.15 11.69 -1.93
N GLY A 31 -12.92 11.18 -1.92
CA GLY A 31 -11.72 11.96 -1.57
C GLY A 31 -11.27 12.93 -2.67
N PHE A 32 -11.82 12.85 -3.89
CA PHE A 32 -11.44 13.77 -4.98
C PHE A 32 -12.19 15.11 -4.87
N PRO A 33 -11.48 16.25 -4.96
CA PRO A 33 -12.09 17.57 -4.87
C PRO A 33 -12.88 17.89 -6.16
N THR A 34 -14.16 17.53 -6.18
CA THR A 34 -15.09 17.92 -7.25
C THR A 34 -16.03 19.03 -6.75
N LYS A 35 -16.34 19.99 -7.62
CA LYS A 35 -17.20 21.16 -7.32
C LYS A 35 -18.59 20.78 -6.81
N ASP A 36 -19.10 19.64 -7.24
CA ASP A 36 -20.39 19.11 -6.83
C ASP A 36 -20.17 17.85 -5.99
N LYS A 37 -20.56 17.90 -4.70
CA LYS A 37 -20.62 16.73 -3.80
C LYS A 37 -21.78 15.79 -4.17
N THR A 38 -21.99 15.57 -5.46
CA THR A 38 -23.07 14.73 -5.96
C THR A 38 -22.65 13.27 -5.85
N ASN A 39 -23.58 12.46 -5.34
CA ASN A 39 -23.37 11.02 -5.20
C ASN A 39 -23.09 10.41 -6.58
N TYR A 40 -21.85 9.96 -6.83
CA TYR A 40 -21.50 9.27 -8.06
C TYR A 40 -22.39 8.03 -8.25
N ARG A 41 -23.05 7.93 -9.41
CA ARG A 41 -23.78 6.73 -9.81
C ARG A 41 -22.81 5.81 -10.56
N TRP A 42 -22.58 4.62 -10.01
CA TRP A 42 -21.64 3.65 -10.56
C TRP A 42 -22.34 2.67 -11.48
N GLN A 43 -21.77 2.44 -12.66
CA GLN A 43 -22.16 1.33 -13.51
C GLN A 43 -21.54 0.03 -12.98
N LYS A 44 -22.33 -1.05 -12.95
CA LYS A 44 -21.85 -2.36 -12.47
C LYS A 44 -20.61 -2.84 -13.24
N GLN A 45 -20.66 -2.78 -14.57
CA GLN A 45 -19.55 -3.19 -15.44
C GLN A 45 -18.28 -2.36 -15.21
N ALA A 46 -18.40 -1.06 -14.89
CA ALA A 46 -17.25 -0.22 -14.62
C ALA A 46 -16.52 -0.63 -13.33
N VAL A 47 -17.28 -0.98 -12.28
CA VAL A 47 -16.70 -1.48 -11.02
C VAL A 47 -16.06 -2.85 -11.22
N GLU A 48 -16.68 -3.74 -12.01
CA GLU A 48 -16.12 -5.05 -12.33
C GLU A 48 -14.81 -4.94 -13.13
N ALA A 49 -14.77 -4.09 -14.16
CA ALA A 49 -13.54 -3.84 -14.92
C ALA A 49 -12.42 -3.24 -14.06
N LEU A 50 -12.76 -2.32 -13.15
CA LEU A 50 -11.79 -1.76 -12.21
C LEU A 50 -11.23 -2.83 -11.27
N GLN A 51 -12.08 -3.76 -10.83
CA GLN A 51 -11.65 -4.86 -9.98
C GLN A 51 -10.71 -5.82 -10.72
N GLU A 52 -11.05 -6.21 -11.95
CA GLU A 52 -10.19 -7.04 -12.79
C GLU A 52 -8.81 -6.41 -13.00
N ALA A 53 -8.77 -5.13 -13.37
CA ALA A 53 -7.52 -4.41 -13.56
C ALA A 53 -6.69 -4.34 -12.26
N THR A 54 -7.36 -4.14 -11.11
CA THR A 54 -6.68 -4.05 -9.81
C THR A 54 -6.09 -5.41 -9.40
N GLU A 55 -6.83 -6.50 -9.56
CA GLU A 55 -6.35 -7.84 -9.22
C GLU A 55 -5.21 -8.29 -10.14
N GLN A 56 -5.28 -7.94 -11.44
CA GLN A 56 -4.19 -8.16 -12.37
C GLN A 56 -2.93 -7.40 -11.97
N TYR A 57 -3.06 -6.12 -11.64
CA TYR A 57 -1.94 -5.29 -11.19
C TYR A 57 -1.27 -5.83 -9.92
N LEU A 58 -2.06 -6.25 -8.93
CA LEU A 58 -1.55 -6.85 -7.71
C LEU A 58 -0.82 -8.17 -7.98
N THR A 59 -1.37 -9.03 -8.84
CA THR A 59 -0.77 -10.30 -9.22
C THR A 59 0.61 -10.10 -9.87
N GLU A 60 0.72 -9.11 -10.76
CA GLU A 60 1.97 -8.77 -11.44
C GLU A 60 3.05 -8.30 -10.44
N ILE A 61 2.70 -7.40 -9.52
CA ILE A 61 3.62 -6.96 -8.46
C ILE A 61 4.03 -8.13 -7.57
N PHE A 62 3.12 -9.00 -7.19
CA PHE A 62 3.45 -10.15 -6.35
C PHE A 62 4.40 -11.11 -7.06
N GLN A 63 4.24 -11.33 -8.36
CA GLN A 63 5.15 -12.15 -9.15
C GLN A 63 6.58 -11.56 -9.16
N GLU A 64 6.72 -10.27 -9.44
CA GLU A 64 8.00 -9.57 -9.39
C GLU A 64 8.62 -9.61 -7.99
N SER A 65 7.80 -9.39 -6.95
CA SER A 65 8.25 -9.39 -5.56
C SER A 65 8.72 -10.78 -5.11
N VAL A 66 8.06 -11.85 -5.57
CA VAL A 66 8.48 -13.24 -5.34
C VAL A 66 9.81 -13.53 -6.05
N HIS A 67 10.03 -12.99 -7.24
CA HIS A 67 11.32 -13.11 -7.94
C HIS A 67 12.46 -12.44 -7.14
N CYS A 68 12.26 -11.21 -6.66
CA CYS A 68 13.24 -10.52 -5.81
C CYS A 68 13.51 -11.26 -4.49
N MET A 69 12.47 -11.85 -3.88
CA MET A 69 12.61 -12.66 -2.67
C MET A 69 13.45 -13.92 -2.94
N HIS A 70 13.19 -14.61 -4.05
CA HIS A 70 13.93 -15.81 -4.44
C HIS A 70 15.40 -15.48 -4.75
N HIS A 71 15.66 -14.36 -5.44
CA HIS A 71 17.02 -13.87 -5.67
C HIS A 71 17.81 -13.71 -4.36
N ALA A 72 17.14 -13.29 -3.29
CA ALA A 72 17.74 -13.15 -1.97
C ALA A 72 17.78 -14.45 -1.13
N LYS A 73 17.56 -15.62 -1.76
CA LYS A 73 17.53 -16.97 -1.14
C LYS A 73 16.53 -17.10 0.01
N ARG A 74 15.39 -16.41 -0.07
CA ARG A 74 14.31 -16.49 0.93
C ARG A 74 13.07 -17.13 0.32
N VAL A 75 12.22 -17.68 1.18
CA VAL A 75 10.91 -18.27 0.81
C VAL A 75 9.72 -17.49 1.39
N THR A 76 9.98 -16.49 2.23
CA THR A 76 8.96 -15.62 2.83
C THR A 76 8.97 -14.26 2.17
N LEU A 77 7.82 -13.86 1.63
CA LEU A 77 7.66 -12.54 1.03
C LEU A 77 7.66 -11.47 2.13
N MET A 78 8.41 -10.39 1.92
CA MET A 78 8.54 -9.27 2.86
C MET A 78 8.36 -7.94 2.12
N ASN A 79 7.99 -6.88 2.86
CA ASN A 79 7.78 -5.52 2.34
C ASN A 79 8.97 -4.97 1.53
N LYS A 80 10.20 -5.32 1.90
CA LYS A 80 11.41 -4.90 1.16
C LYS A 80 11.45 -5.41 -0.28
N ASN A 81 10.90 -6.61 -0.55
CA ASN A 81 10.88 -7.19 -1.89
C ASN A 81 9.85 -6.47 -2.76
N MET A 82 8.68 -6.14 -2.19
CA MET A 82 7.65 -5.36 -2.88
C MET A 82 8.14 -3.95 -3.20
N ARG A 83 8.77 -3.26 -2.23
CA ARG A 83 9.36 -1.93 -2.47
C ARG A 83 10.41 -1.96 -3.56
N LEU A 84 11.28 -2.98 -3.54
CA LEU A 84 12.30 -3.16 -4.57
C LEU A 84 11.68 -3.41 -5.95
N SER A 85 10.72 -4.33 -6.07
CA SER A 85 10.03 -4.59 -7.34
C SER A 85 9.33 -3.33 -7.87
N MET A 86 8.58 -2.62 -7.02
CA MET A 86 7.91 -1.39 -7.40
C MET A 86 8.87 -0.29 -7.85
N PHE A 87 10.04 -0.20 -7.21
CA PHE A 87 11.11 0.72 -7.60
C PHE A 87 11.69 0.37 -8.98
N LEU A 88 12.04 -0.90 -9.20
CA LEU A 88 12.63 -1.36 -10.46
C LEU A 88 11.67 -1.21 -11.64
N THR A 89 10.40 -1.55 -11.44
CA THR A 89 9.39 -1.51 -12.49
C THR A 89 8.85 -0.09 -12.72
N LYS A 90 9.27 0.89 -11.90
CA LYS A 90 8.82 2.29 -11.95
C LYS A 90 7.30 2.44 -11.90
N LYS A 91 6.59 1.42 -11.42
CA LYS A 91 5.13 1.43 -11.23
C LYS A 91 4.71 2.42 -10.15
N PHE A 92 5.62 2.72 -9.23
CA PHE A 92 5.49 3.79 -8.25
C PHE A 92 6.03 5.11 -8.82
N GLN A 93 5.41 5.65 -9.87
CA GLN A 93 5.58 7.05 -10.25
C GLN A 93 4.43 7.88 -9.69
N GLY A 94 4.32 7.89 -8.36
CA GLY A 94 3.60 8.95 -7.67
C GLY A 94 4.48 10.20 -7.67
N LYS A 95 4.03 11.28 -8.32
CA LYS A 95 4.56 12.62 -8.00
C LYS A 95 4.26 12.90 -6.53
N GLY A 96 5.29 12.87 -5.67
CA GLY A 96 5.24 13.38 -4.31
C GLY A 96 5.97 12.53 -3.27
N GLY A 97 7.12 13.03 -2.80
CA GLY A 97 7.64 12.70 -1.47
C GLY A 97 8.98 11.96 -1.42
N ASP A 98 10.06 12.60 -1.90
CA ASP A 98 11.32 12.51 -1.18
C ASP A 98 11.10 13.09 0.22
N GLY A 99 11.04 12.25 1.25
CA GLY A 99 10.86 12.67 2.64
C GLY A 99 10.40 11.52 3.52
N ASP A 100 11.07 11.34 4.66
CA ASP A 100 10.64 10.52 5.79
C ASP A 100 10.94 9.00 5.76
N LEU A 101 12.20 8.65 5.46
CA LEU A 101 12.82 7.43 6.05
C LEU A 101 13.86 7.74 7.14
N ASN A 102 14.01 9.00 7.56
CA ASN A 102 14.89 9.31 8.69
C ASN A 102 14.30 10.40 9.59
N ASN A 103 13.36 10.01 10.44
CA ASN A 103 13.01 10.82 11.59
C ASN A 103 12.74 9.92 12.80
N ASN A 104 13.77 9.18 13.24
CA ASN A 104 13.74 8.59 14.57
C ASN A 104 15.12 8.33 15.20
N MET A 105 16.10 9.18 14.89
CA MET A 105 17.43 9.14 15.54
C MET A 105 17.92 10.50 16.07
N ALA A 106 17.05 11.51 16.15
CA ALA A 106 17.37 12.83 16.70
C ALA A 106 16.70 13.16 18.05
N ASN A 107 15.82 12.29 18.58
CA ASN A 107 15.18 12.50 19.88
C ASN A 107 15.71 11.52 20.95
N ARG A 108 16.97 11.69 21.33
CA ARG A 108 17.51 11.27 22.64
C ARG A 108 18.23 12.47 23.26
N THR A 109 17.44 13.35 23.90
CA THR A 109 17.67 14.18 25.11
C THR A 109 19.11 14.65 25.46
N PRO A 110 19.28 15.87 26.01
CA PRO A 110 19.00 16.06 27.44
C PRO A 110 18.03 17.20 27.74
N LYS A 111 17.14 16.94 28.70
CA LYS A 111 16.30 17.91 29.41
C LYS A 111 17.19 19.03 29.98
N LYS A 112 16.83 20.29 29.76
CA LYS A 112 17.29 21.40 30.60
C LYS A 112 16.64 21.23 31.98
N ASN A 113 17.46 21.00 33.00
CA ASN A 113 17.06 21.10 34.39
C ASN A 113 16.94 22.59 34.73
N ASN A 114 15.72 23.06 34.98
CA ASN A 114 15.48 24.33 35.66
C ASN A 114 14.64 24.04 36.90
N GLU A 115 15.29 23.56 37.95
CA GLU A 115 14.77 23.61 39.32
C GLU A 115 15.97 23.91 40.22
N GLU A 116 16.16 25.17 40.57
CA GLU A 116 16.82 25.59 41.81
C GLU A 116 16.08 26.83 42.32
N THR A 117 15.09 26.51 43.14
CA THR A 117 14.64 27.16 44.37
C THR A 117 15.23 28.54 44.66
N LYS A 118 14.35 29.54 44.65
CA LYS A 118 14.51 30.74 45.48
C LYS A 118 14.35 30.32 46.93
N GLU A 119 15.41 30.33 47.72
CA GLU A 119 15.37 30.48 49.18
C GLU A 119 16.63 31.25 49.64
N ASP A 120 16.37 32.30 50.42
CA ASP A 120 17.22 32.97 51.42
C ASP A 120 18.51 33.72 50.99
N ASN A 121 18.41 35.06 50.84
CA ASN A 121 18.80 36.07 51.84
C ASN A 121 18.69 37.49 51.25
#